data_AF-A0A957YNA7-F1
#
_entry.id   AF-A0A957YNA7-F1
#
_cell.length_a   1.000
_cell.length_b   1.000
_cell.length_c   1.000
_cell.angle_alpha   90.00
_cell.angle_beta   90.00
_cell.angle_gamma   90.00
#
_symmetry.space_group_name_H-M   'P 1'
#
loop_
_entity.id
_entity.type
_entity.pdbx_description
1 polymer ?
#
loop_
_entity_poly.entity_id
_entity_poly.type
_entity_poly.pdbx_seq_one_letter_code
_entity_poly.pdbx_strand_id
1 'polypeptide(L)'
;ALAKPGRDPRDDLDAPILRTDVLTMEDLKEGMMLKGTVRNVVAFGAFVDIGVKQDGLVHVSEMANRFIRDPHEVVSVGDVVDVRVVSVDKQRGRIALSMKKEEAAPAKKGRSSPTWAVRD
;
A
#
# COMPACT_ATOMS: atom_id res chain seq x y z
N ALA A 1 24.22 23.29 41.05
CA ALA A 1 23.01 22.54 40.67
C ALA A 1 23.35 21.68 39.47
N LEU A 2 23.59 20.38 39.65
CA LEU A 2 23.97 19.46 38.59
C LEU A 2 22.68 18.95 37.91
N ALA A 3 22.37 19.46 36.71
CA ALA A 3 21.20 19.02 35.96
C ALA A 3 21.44 17.61 35.41
N LYS A 4 20.89 16.61 36.11
CA LYS A 4 20.58 15.23 35.66
C LYS A 4 21.70 14.49 34.88
N PRO A 5 22.58 13.73 35.55
CA PRO A 5 23.42 12.75 34.85
C PRO A 5 22.57 11.53 34.48
N GLY A 6 22.60 11.09 33.22
CA GLY A 6 21.96 9.84 32.80
C GLY A 6 20.79 9.98 31.82
N ARG A 7 20.83 10.95 30.89
CA ARG A 7 20.01 10.83 29.68
C ARG A 7 20.63 9.75 28.81
N ASP A 8 20.01 8.57 28.79
CA ASP A 8 20.41 7.49 27.90
C ASP A 8 20.09 7.94 26.46
N PRO A 9 21.07 7.98 25.55
CA PRO A 9 20.83 8.33 24.14
C PRO A 9 19.78 7.44 23.46
N ARG A 10 19.44 6.29 24.05
CA ARG A 10 18.41 5.38 23.55
C ARG A 10 16.98 5.90 23.73
N ASP A 11 16.73 6.84 24.64
CA ASP A 11 15.39 7.43 24.84
C ASP A 11 14.95 8.30 23.64
N ASP A 12 15.92 8.82 22.87
CA ASP A 12 15.67 9.68 21.71
C ASP A 12 15.57 8.87 20.40
N LEU A 13 15.69 7.53 20.46
CA LEU A 13 15.49 6.64 19.32
C LEU A 13 14.02 6.23 19.25
N ASP A 14 13.40 6.50 18.12
CA ASP A 14 12.13 5.89 17.72
C ASP A 14 12.27 4.36 17.79
N ALA A 15 11.38 3.73 18.58
CA ALA A 15 11.39 2.28 18.75
C ALA A 15 11.43 1.61 17.37
N PRO A 16 12.29 0.58 17.17
CA PRO A 16 12.36 -0.10 15.89
C PRO A 16 10.95 -0.57 15.54
N ILE A 17 10.46 -0.15 14.38
CA ILE A 17 9.19 -0.64 13.85
C ILE A 17 9.43 -2.09 13.42
N LEU A 18 9.50 -3.00 14.39
CA LEU A 18 9.36 -4.42 14.18
C LEU A 18 7.90 -4.63 13.79
N ARG A 19 7.56 -4.39 12.51
CA ARG A 19 6.25 -4.77 12.00
C ARG A 19 6.15 -6.29 12.02
N THR A 20 5.69 -6.81 13.15
CA THR A 20 5.46 -8.23 13.43
C THR A 20 4.02 -8.61 13.07
N ASP A 21 3.28 -7.71 12.44
CA ASP A 21 1.81 -7.63 12.43
C ASP A 21 1.16 -7.85 11.05
N VAL A 22 1.94 -8.08 10.00
CA VAL A 22 1.41 -8.44 8.67
C VAL A 22 2.17 -9.66 8.13
N LEU A 23 1.81 -10.84 8.64
CA LEU A 23 2.39 -12.10 8.17
C LEU A 23 1.54 -12.74 7.06
N THR A 24 0.24 -12.46 7.03
CA THR A 24 -0.68 -13.17 6.15
C THR A 24 -1.65 -12.25 5.42
N MET A 25 -2.28 -12.80 4.38
CA MET A 25 -3.32 -12.12 3.60
C MET A 25 -4.58 -11.82 4.41
N GLU A 26 -4.78 -12.49 5.56
CA GLU A 26 -5.93 -12.24 6.42
C GLU A 26 -5.86 -10.87 7.11
N ASP A 27 -4.64 -10.42 7.45
CA ASP A 27 -4.38 -9.19 8.19
C ASP A 27 -4.39 -7.95 7.30
N LEU A 28 -4.28 -8.14 5.97
CA LEU A 28 -4.34 -7.06 5.01
C LEU A 28 -5.74 -6.45 4.94
N LYS A 29 -5.81 -5.14 5.13
CA LYS A 29 -7.03 -4.33 5.00
C LYS A 29 -6.87 -3.34 3.86
N GLU A 30 -7.96 -3.13 3.12
CA GLU A 30 -8.01 -2.06 2.13
C GLU A 30 -7.71 -0.71 2.79
N GLY A 31 -6.90 0.12 2.14
CA GLY A 31 -6.44 1.39 2.67
C GLY A 31 -5.13 1.34 3.45
N MET A 32 -4.64 0.15 3.81
CA MET A 32 -3.39 0.02 4.58
C MET A 32 -2.18 0.47 3.76
N MET A 33 -1.30 1.25 4.39
CA MET A 33 -0.01 1.67 3.82
C MET A 33 1.11 0.74 4.29
N LEU A 34 1.87 0.22 3.33
CA LEU A 34 2.95 -0.74 3.52
C LEU A 34 4.18 -0.31 2.71
N LYS A 35 5.36 -0.70 3.18
CA LYS A 35 6.57 -0.66 2.36
C LYS A 35 6.73 -2.02 1.69
N GLY A 36 7.06 -2.03 0.42
CA GLY A 36 7.33 -3.24 -0.33
C GLY A 36 8.52 -3.10 -1.25
N THR A 37 9.08 -4.23 -1.68
CA THR A 37 10.22 -4.28 -2.61
C THR A 37 9.75 -4.75 -3.97
N VAL A 38 10.13 -4.03 -5.02
CA VAL A 38 9.79 -4.41 -6.39
C VAL A 38 10.55 -5.69 -6.77
N ARG A 39 9.81 -6.78 -7.01
CA ARG A 39 10.36 -8.07 -7.43
C ARG A 39 10.53 -8.17 -8.93
N ASN A 40 9.55 -7.64 -9.67
CA ASN A 40 9.53 -7.72 -11.11
C ASN A 40 8.74 -6.55 -11.71
N VAL A 41 9.12 -6.11 -12.90
CA VAL A 41 8.43 -5.07 -13.65
C VAL A 41 8.02 -5.66 -15.00
N VAL A 42 6.78 -5.42 -15.39
CA VAL A 42 6.17 -5.91 -16.64
C VAL A 42 5.47 -4.76 -17.35
N ALA A 43 5.14 -4.92 -18.64
CA ALA A 43 4.58 -3.83 -19.45
C ALA A 43 3.30 -3.18 -18.87
N PHE A 44 2.51 -3.93 -18.10
CA PHE A 44 1.25 -3.44 -17.51
C PHE A 44 1.37 -3.04 -16.02
N GLY A 45 2.55 -3.14 -15.40
CA GLY A 45 2.70 -2.83 -13.99
C GLY A 45 3.95 -3.41 -13.32
N ALA A 46 3.94 -3.48 -11.99
CA ALA A 46 5.04 -4.01 -11.20
C ALA A 46 4.52 -4.94 -10.09
N PHE A 47 5.25 -6.03 -9.85
CA PHE A 47 5.03 -6.94 -8.73
C PHE A 47 5.87 -6.49 -7.54
N VAL A 48 5.22 -6.30 -6.40
CA VAL A 48 5.81 -5.77 -5.19
C VAL A 48 5.60 -6.78 -4.05
N ASP A 49 6.70 -7.20 -3.46
CA ASP A 49 6.74 -8.02 -2.25
C ASP A 49 6.52 -7.12 -1.04
N ILE A 50 5.39 -7.30 -0.36
CA ILE A 50 4.98 -6.53 0.83
C ILE A 50 5.18 -7.32 2.12
N GLY A 51 5.92 -8.43 2.09
CA GLY A 51 6.21 -9.28 3.25
C GLY A 51 5.18 -10.37 3.53
N VAL A 52 4.16 -10.52 2.67
CA VAL A 52 3.23 -11.66 2.71
C VAL A 52 3.66 -12.72 1.68
N LYS A 53 3.10 -13.93 1.78
CA LYS A 53 3.44 -15.06 0.89
C LYS A 53 3.23 -14.79 -0.61
N GLN A 54 2.43 -13.78 -0.96
CA GLN A 54 2.00 -13.48 -2.32
C GLN A 54 2.37 -12.05 -2.71
N ASP A 55 3.00 -11.90 -3.87
CA ASP A 55 3.30 -10.57 -4.41
C ASP A 55 2.02 -9.81 -4.77
N GLY A 56 2.00 -8.52 -4.45
CA GLY A 56 0.95 -7.62 -4.89
C GLY A 56 1.29 -6.99 -6.24
N LEU A 57 0.26 -6.68 -7.02
CA LEU A 57 0.40 -6.06 -8.33
C LEU A 57 0.04 -4.57 -8.24
N VAL A 58 0.97 -3.71 -8.64
CA VAL A 58 0.71 -2.30 -8.95
C VAL A 58 0.49 -2.20 -10.45
N HIS A 59 -0.74 -1.89 -10.88
CA HIS A 59 -1.02 -1.64 -12.29
C HIS A 59 -0.38 -0.33 -12.75
N VAL A 60 0.00 -0.20 -14.03
CA VAL A 60 0.64 1.03 -14.57
C VAL A 60 -0.18 2.29 -14.29
N SER A 61 -1.52 2.19 -14.31
CA SER A 61 -2.40 3.31 -13.98
C SER A 61 -2.32 3.73 -12.51
N GLU A 62 -1.86 2.87 -11.62
CA GLU A 62 -1.73 3.06 -10.17
C GLU A 62 -0.30 3.37 -9.72
N MET A 63 0.65 3.45 -10.66
CA MET A 63 2.05 3.75 -10.35
C MET A 63 2.29 5.27 -10.12
N ALA A 64 1.55 6.14 -10.81
CA ALA A 64 1.61 7.58 -10.60
C ALA A 64 0.31 8.29 -10.99
N ASN A 65 0.21 9.57 -10.59
CA ASN A 65 -0.89 10.46 -10.99
C ASN A 65 -0.73 11.03 -12.42
N ARG A 66 0.39 10.74 -13.07
CA ARG A 66 0.65 11.10 -14.47
C ARG A 66 0.56 9.87 -15.37
N PHE A 67 0.29 10.08 -16.65
CA PHE A 67 0.36 9.01 -17.63
C PHE A 67 1.81 8.52 -17.78
N ILE A 68 1.97 7.20 -17.75
CA ILE A 68 3.26 6.51 -17.89
C ILE A 68 3.11 5.51 -19.04
N ARG A 69 4.07 5.53 -19.98
CA ARG A 69 4.13 4.56 -21.08
C ARG A 69 4.88 3.31 -20.68
N ASP A 70 5.98 3.48 -19.95
CA ASP A 70 6.84 2.41 -19.52
C ASP A 70 6.97 2.40 -17.98
N PRO A 71 6.49 1.36 -17.29
CA PRO A 71 6.68 1.16 -15.85
C PRO A 71 8.15 1.26 -15.39
N HIS A 72 9.12 0.93 -16.24
CA HIS A 72 10.55 1.02 -15.92
C HIS A 72 11.04 2.47 -15.71
N GLU A 73 10.30 3.48 -16.17
CA GLU A 73 10.63 4.89 -15.90
C GLU A 73 10.33 5.31 -14.46
N VAL A 74 9.56 4.51 -13.72
CA VAL A 74 9.04 4.85 -12.39
C VAL A 74 9.68 4.00 -11.30
N VAL A 75 9.92 2.72 -11.60
CA VAL A 75 10.50 1.76 -10.64
C VAL A 75 11.48 0.82 -11.32
N SER A 76 12.44 0.36 -10.54
CA SER A 76 13.38 -0.70 -10.88
C SER A 76 13.20 -1.91 -9.96
N VAL A 77 13.61 -3.08 -10.42
CA VAL A 77 13.66 -4.28 -9.57
C VAL A 77 14.64 -4.04 -8.42
N GLY A 78 14.20 -4.34 -7.20
CA GLY A 78 14.94 -4.08 -5.96
C GLY A 78 14.58 -2.77 -5.27
N ASP A 79 13.81 -1.88 -5.91
CA ASP A 79 13.41 -0.62 -5.29
C ASP A 79 12.44 -0.85 -4.12
N VAL A 80 12.65 -0.11 -3.04
CA VAL A 80 11.72 -0.06 -1.90
C VAL A 80 10.72 1.07 -2.13
N VAL A 81 9.45 0.70 -2.23
CA VAL A 81 8.35 1.62 -2.55
C VAL A 81 7.28 1.62 -1.46
N ASP A 82 6.66 2.77 -1.24
CA ASP A 82 5.46 2.88 -0.40
C ASP A 82 4.23 2.57 -1.25
N VAL A 83 3.45 1.58 -0.80
CA VAL A 83 2.26 1.08 -1.49
C VAL A 83 1.06 1.07 -0.56
N ARG A 84 -0.11 1.26 -1.15
CA ARG A 84 -1.41 1.14 -0.50
C ARG A 84 -2.14 -0.10 -0.99
N VAL A 85 -2.76 -0.83 -0.08
CA VAL A 85 -3.68 -1.93 -0.42
C VAL A 85 -4.98 -1.34 -0.98
N VAL A 86 -5.26 -1.63 -2.26
CA VAL A 86 -6.49 -1.21 -2.93
C VAL A 86 -7.58 -2.27 -2.71
N SER A 87 -7.24 -3.54 -2.92
CA SER A 87 -8.14 -4.66 -2.70
C SER A 87 -7.36 -5.96 -2.46
N VAL A 88 -7.99 -6.90 -1.76
CA VAL A 88 -7.42 -8.22 -1.47
C VAL A 88 -8.43 -9.29 -1.87
N ASP A 89 -8.10 -10.08 -2.88
CA ASP A 89 -8.86 -11.25 -3.29
C ASP A 89 -8.22 -12.51 -2.68
N LYS A 90 -8.79 -12.93 -1.55
CA LYS A 90 -8.32 -14.10 -0.79
C LYS A 90 -8.59 -15.43 -1.52
N GLN A 91 -9.63 -15.50 -2.34
CA GLN A 91 -9.97 -16.73 -3.07
C GLN A 91 -8.99 -16.98 -4.21
N ARG A 92 -8.58 -15.91 -4.90
CA ARG A 92 -7.68 -16.01 -6.05
C ARG A 92 -6.21 -15.77 -5.72
N GLY A 93 -5.91 -15.40 -4.48
CA GLY A 93 -4.55 -15.08 -4.04
C GLY A 93 -4.01 -13.83 -4.75
N ARG A 94 -4.80 -12.75 -4.84
CA ARG A 94 -4.38 -11.53 -5.55
C ARG A 94 -4.50 -10.32 -4.64
N ILE A 95 -3.48 -9.46 -4.69
CA ILE A 95 -3.44 -8.21 -3.94
C ILE A 95 -3.26 -7.09 -4.95
N ALA A 96 -4.21 -6.17 -5.02
CA ALA A 96 -4.08 -4.97 -5.83
C ALA A 96 -3.46 -3.86 -4.97
N LEU A 97 -2.37 -3.27 -5.48
CA LEU A 97 -1.61 -2.23 -4.81
C LEU A 97 -1.63 -0.94 -5.63
N SER A 98 -1.47 0.19 -4.95
CA SER A 98 -1.30 1.50 -5.57
C SER A 98 -0.11 2.23 -4.98
N MET A 99 0.68 2.88 -5.83
CA MET A 99 1.77 3.77 -5.43
C MET A 99 1.35 5.24 -5.44
N LYS A 100 0.11 5.53 -5.85
CA LYS A 100 -0.42 6.89 -5.81
C LYS A 100 -0.56 7.34 -4.37
N LYS A 101 -0.03 8.54 -4.11
CA LYS A 101 -0.35 9.29 -2.91
C LYS A 101 -1.74 9.88 -3.12
N GLU A 102 -2.76 9.29 -2.50
CA GLU A 102 -4.05 9.98 -2.36
C GLU A 102 -3.84 11.15 -1.38
N GLU A 103 -4.13 12.38 -1.82
CA GLU A 103 -4.62 13.39 -0.88
C GLU A 103 -5.91 12.81 -0.27
N ALA A 104 -5.96 12.76 1.06
CA ALA A 104 -7.07 12.15 1.79
C ALA A 104 -8.43 12.62 1.25
N ALA A 105 -9.13 11.77 0.51
CA ALA A 105 -10.49 12.02 0.03
C ALA A 105 -11.45 11.00 0.68
N PRO A 106 -12.65 11.46 1.10
CA PRO A 106 -13.46 10.79 2.10
C PRO A 106 -14.03 9.45 1.62
N ALA A 107 -14.14 8.50 2.55
CA ALA A 107 -14.68 7.16 2.37
C ALA A 107 -15.84 7.09 1.35
N LYS A 108 -15.71 6.21 0.36
CA LYS A 108 -16.74 5.99 -0.66
C LYS A 108 -18.08 5.65 -0.01
N LYS A 109 -19.02 6.59 -0.10
CA LYS A 109 -20.45 6.40 0.17
C LYS A 109 -20.95 5.16 -0.56
N GLY A 110 -21.72 4.34 0.15
CA GLY A 110 -22.45 3.21 -0.42
C GLY A 110 -23.24 3.65 -1.64
N ARG A 111 -23.13 2.87 -2.73
CA ARG A 111 -24.07 2.95 -3.85
C ARG A 111 -25.44 2.52 -3.34
N SER A 112 -26.24 3.47 -2.87
CA SER A 112 -27.68 3.27 -2.81
C SER A 112 -28.19 3.29 -4.25
N SER A 113 -28.59 2.12 -4.73
CA SER A 113 -29.34 1.96 -5.97
C SER A 113 -30.55 2.90 -5.99
N PRO A 114 -30.88 3.55 -7.11
CA PRO A 114 -32.16 4.22 -7.24
C PRO A 114 -33.23 3.13 -7.41
N THR A 115 -34.00 2.87 -6.36
CA THR A 115 -35.29 2.18 -6.49
C THR A 115 -36.21 3.13 -7.24
N TRP A 116 -36.42 2.89 -8.53
CA TRP A 116 -37.46 3.57 -9.29
C TRP A 116 -38.82 3.06 -8.79
N ALA A 117 -39.41 3.81 -7.86
CA ALA A 117 -40.75 3.57 -7.34
C ALA A 117 -41.68 4.70 -7.81
N VAL A 118 -42.61 4.31 -8.68
CA VAL A 118 -43.99 4.80 -8.86
C VAL A 118 -44.25 6.19 -9.47
N ARG A 119 -44.98 6.17 -10.60
CA ARG A 119 -46.18 6.96 -10.98
C ARG A 119 -46.51 6.58 -12.43
N ASP A 120 -47.74 6.28 -12.88
CA ASP A 120 -49.10 6.44 -12.38
C ASP A 120 -49.93 5.17 -12.67
#